data_AF-A0A9E3M7E6-F1
#
_entry.id   AF-A0A9E3M7E6-F1
#
_cell.length_a   1.000
_cell.length_b   1.000
_cell.length_c   1.000
_cell.angle_alpha   90.00
_cell.angle_beta   90.00
_cell.angle_gamma   90.00
#
_symmetry.space_group_name_H-M   'P 1'
#
loop_
_entity.id
_entity.type
_entity.pdbx_description
1 polymer ?
#
loop_
_entity_poly.entity_id
_entity_poly.type
_entity_poly.pdbx_seq_one_letter_code
_entity_poly.pdbx_strand_id
1 'polypeptide(L)'
;MRRILSILMVLFFLLAGCDSLRFAPSEAQKQNAWLHNRTATIAADSARDESASKKLQAMTKLSQLQSRPITSYYGLPKEFPQADTAEDILSESNWQLARTALDESADRPDAWKVADNVFELALGISALLGGVYGTRAVRFLKQARTKSKALQEVIAGNELFKKQNETSVAAFKQAQKIQSSQTRQIVAEMKT
;
A
#
# COMPACT_ATOMS: atom_id res chain seq x y z
N MET A 1 9.73 10.53 33.91
CA MET A 1 9.74 11.11 32.55
C MET A 1 10.99 10.75 31.75
N ARG A 2 12.21 11.04 32.23
CA ARG A 2 13.47 10.76 31.49
C ARG A 2 13.64 9.29 31.04
N ARG A 3 13.30 8.31 31.90
CA ARG A 3 13.34 6.87 31.57
C ARG A 3 12.29 6.44 30.52
N ILE A 4 11.09 7.02 30.55
CA ILE A 4 10.03 6.73 29.56
C ILE A 4 10.40 7.32 28.20
N LEU A 5 10.98 8.53 28.19
CA LEU A 5 11.47 9.17 26.98
C LEU A 5 12.60 8.34 26.33
N SER A 6 13.53 7.80 27.13
CA SER A 6 14.58 6.91 26.63
C SER A 6 14.03 5.61 26.05
N ILE A 7 13.00 5.01 26.65
CA ILE A 7 12.37 3.78 26.11
C ILE A 7 11.66 4.08 24.78
N LEU A 8 10.90 5.17 24.69
CA LEU A 8 10.25 5.59 23.43
C LEU A 8 11.26 5.88 22.33
N MET A 9 12.39 6.53 22.65
CA MET A 9 13.44 6.83 21.71
C MET A 9 14.11 5.55 21.19
N VAL A 10 14.40 4.59 22.07
CA VAL A 10 14.94 3.27 21.69
C VAL A 10 13.94 2.49 20.83
N LEU A 11 12.64 2.53 21.15
CA LEU A 11 11.59 1.91 20.34
C LEU A 11 11.52 2.51 18.93
N PHE A 12 11.66 3.84 18.82
CA PHE A 12 11.69 4.55 17.54
C PHE A 12 12.92 4.18 16.69
N PHE A 13 14.08 4.05 17.32
CA PHE A 13 15.31 3.59 16.65
C PHE A 13 15.25 2.12 16.22
N LEU A 14 14.55 1.26 16.97
CA LEU A 14 14.33 -0.14 16.58
C LEU A 14 13.35 -0.30 15.41
N LEU A 15 12.47 0.68 15.19
CA LEU A 15 11.53 0.70 14.06
C LEU A 15 12.11 1.38 12.80
N ALA A 16 13.19 2.17 12.95
CA ALA A 16 13.87 2.85 11.85
C ALA A 16 14.80 1.93 11.01
N GLY A 17 14.93 0.65 11.38
CA GLY A 17 15.71 -0.35 10.66
C GLY A 17 14.94 -1.15 9.60
N CYS A 18 13.66 -0.86 9.38
CA CYS A 18 12.88 -1.45 8.29
C CYS A 18 13.16 -0.66 7.00
N ASP A 19 14.00 -1.20 6.11
CA ASP A 19 14.45 -0.61 4.84
C ASP A 19 13.31 -0.13 3.90
N SER A 20 12.06 -0.46 4.22
CA SER A 20 10.84 0.17 3.74
C SER A 20 9.69 -0.33 4.61
N LEU A 21 8.74 0.54 4.96
CA LEU A 21 7.46 0.10 5.53
C LEU A 21 6.66 -0.57 4.42
N ARG A 22 6.98 -1.83 4.13
CA ARG A 22 6.33 -2.60 3.05
C ARG A 22 5.03 -3.18 3.60
N PHE A 23 3.91 -2.68 3.11
CA PHE A 23 2.62 -3.27 3.43
C PHE A 23 2.55 -4.73 2.97
N ALA A 24 1.77 -5.54 3.68
CA ALA A 24 1.49 -6.90 3.26
C ALA A 24 0.89 -6.88 1.84
N PRO A 25 1.21 -7.87 0.99
CA PRO A 25 0.69 -7.90 -0.36
C PRO A 25 -0.84 -7.89 -0.41
N SER A 26 -1.39 -7.18 -1.38
CA SER A 26 -2.83 -7.18 -1.65
C SER A 26 -3.31 -8.55 -2.13
N GLU A 27 -4.62 -8.78 -2.14
CA GLU A 27 -5.17 -10.02 -2.71
C GLU A 27 -4.87 -10.14 -4.21
N ALA A 28 -4.96 -9.07 -4.99
CA ALA A 28 -4.60 -9.10 -6.41
C ALA A 28 -3.11 -9.46 -6.62
N GLN A 29 -2.22 -8.96 -5.77
CA GLN A 29 -0.80 -9.32 -5.81
C GLN A 29 -0.55 -10.80 -5.49
N LYS A 30 -1.26 -11.36 -4.51
CA LYS A 30 -1.20 -12.80 -4.19
C LYS A 30 -1.76 -13.65 -5.33
N GLN A 31 -2.91 -13.26 -5.88
CA GLN A 31 -3.54 -13.94 -7.00
C GLN A 31 -2.63 -13.94 -8.23
N ASN A 32 -2.02 -12.79 -8.55
CA ASN A 32 -1.08 -12.68 -9.66
C ASN A 32 0.22 -13.48 -9.41
N ALA A 33 0.74 -13.51 -8.18
CA ALA A 33 1.91 -14.32 -7.84
C ALA A 33 1.64 -15.83 -7.95
N TRP A 34 0.43 -16.27 -7.58
CA TRP A 34 -0.01 -17.65 -7.77
C TRP A 34 -0.24 -17.97 -9.25
N LEU A 35 -0.93 -17.08 -9.98
CA LEU A 35 -1.20 -17.21 -11.40
C LEU A 35 0.10 -17.29 -12.20
N HIS A 36 1.09 -16.44 -11.89
CA HIS A 36 2.42 -16.49 -12.49
C HIS A 36 3.08 -17.87 -12.36
N ASN A 37 2.97 -18.52 -11.19
CA ASN A 37 3.49 -19.87 -11.00
C ASN A 37 2.74 -20.92 -11.84
N ARG A 38 1.41 -20.78 -11.99
CA ARG A 38 0.62 -21.61 -12.92
C ARG A 38 1.01 -21.39 -14.37
N THR A 39 1.13 -20.13 -14.80
CA THR A 39 1.58 -19.75 -16.14
C THR A 39 2.95 -20.32 -16.45
N ALA A 40 3.92 -20.19 -15.54
CA ALA A 40 5.26 -20.72 -15.75
C ALA A 40 5.27 -22.26 -15.82
N THR A 41 4.42 -22.93 -15.04
CA THR A 41 4.25 -24.39 -15.09
C THR A 41 3.66 -24.84 -16.42
N ILE A 42 2.51 -24.27 -16.81
CA ILE A 42 1.83 -24.64 -18.06
C ILE A 42 2.70 -24.28 -19.27
N ALA A 43 3.42 -23.15 -19.26
CA ALA A 43 4.35 -22.81 -20.32
C ALA A 43 5.53 -23.80 -20.42
N ALA A 44 6.00 -24.36 -19.31
CA ALA A 44 7.04 -25.39 -19.32
C ALA A 44 6.52 -26.71 -19.89
N ASP A 45 5.31 -27.11 -19.52
CA ASP A 45 4.65 -28.30 -20.08
C ASP A 45 4.34 -28.12 -21.58
N SER A 46 3.73 -27.01 -21.99
CA SER A 46 3.46 -26.70 -23.40
C SER A 46 4.74 -26.67 -24.24
N ALA A 47 5.83 -26.04 -23.78
CA ALA A 47 7.09 -26.02 -24.52
C ALA A 47 7.68 -27.42 -24.74
N ARG A 48 7.47 -28.35 -23.79
CA ARG A 48 7.87 -29.76 -23.93
C ARG A 48 6.94 -30.47 -24.91
N ASP A 49 5.64 -30.34 -24.73
CA ASP A 49 4.62 -31.09 -25.47
C ASP A 49 4.56 -30.66 -26.95
N GLU A 50 4.81 -29.38 -27.23
CA GLU A 50 4.96 -28.83 -28.59
C GLU A 50 6.34 -29.09 -29.21
N SER A 51 7.22 -29.84 -28.54
CA SER A 51 8.58 -30.12 -29.01
C SER A 51 9.38 -28.86 -29.38
N ALA A 52 9.22 -27.79 -28.59
CA ALA A 52 9.94 -26.54 -28.81
C ALA A 52 11.46 -26.74 -28.69
N SER A 53 12.25 -25.74 -29.09
CA SER A 53 13.71 -25.83 -29.02
C SER A 53 14.21 -26.20 -27.61
N LYS A 54 15.29 -26.99 -27.53
CA LYS A 54 15.93 -27.35 -26.24
C LYS A 54 16.22 -26.14 -25.36
N LYS A 55 16.58 -25.01 -25.99
CA LYS A 55 16.82 -23.74 -25.30
C LYS A 55 15.52 -23.21 -24.66
N LEU A 56 14.41 -23.18 -25.40
CA LEU A 56 13.14 -22.69 -24.88
C LEU A 56 12.62 -23.57 -23.75
N GLN A 57 12.66 -24.90 -23.92
CA GLN A 57 12.30 -25.85 -22.85
C GLN A 57 13.13 -25.64 -21.57
N ALA A 58 14.44 -25.38 -21.71
CA ALA A 58 15.30 -25.09 -20.57
C ALA A 58 14.93 -23.76 -19.89
N MET A 59 14.62 -22.72 -20.67
CA MET A 59 14.21 -21.41 -20.15
C MET A 59 12.86 -21.47 -19.42
N THR A 60 11.86 -22.16 -19.98
CA THR A 60 10.54 -22.28 -19.33
C THR A 60 10.62 -23.14 -18.07
N LYS A 61 11.43 -24.20 -18.06
CA LYS A 61 11.72 -24.98 -16.85
C LYS A 61 12.40 -24.15 -15.76
N LEU A 62 13.33 -23.27 -16.12
CA LEU A 62 13.95 -22.34 -15.17
C LEU A 62 12.93 -21.34 -14.63
N SER A 63 12.10 -20.77 -15.50
CA SER A 63 11.02 -19.85 -15.11
C SER A 63 10.05 -20.50 -14.11
N GLN A 64 9.66 -21.75 -14.36
CA GLN A 64 8.84 -22.54 -13.44
C GLN A 64 9.51 -22.74 -12.07
N LEU A 65 10.83 -22.95 -12.02
CA LEU A 65 11.54 -23.08 -10.76
C LEU A 65 11.59 -21.74 -10.00
N GLN A 66 11.80 -20.64 -10.71
CA GLN A 66 11.91 -19.29 -10.16
C GLN A 66 10.56 -18.73 -9.69
N SER A 67 9.44 -19.17 -10.26
CA SER A 67 8.11 -18.69 -9.87
C SER A 67 7.65 -19.22 -8.50
N ARG A 68 8.09 -20.41 -8.09
CA ARG A 68 7.75 -21.04 -6.80
C ARG A 68 8.08 -20.16 -5.57
N PRO A 69 9.30 -19.62 -5.40
CA PRO A 69 9.60 -18.75 -4.28
C PRO A 69 8.81 -17.45 -4.30
N ILE A 70 8.37 -16.95 -5.46
CA ILE A 70 7.53 -15.76 -5.56
C ILE A 70 6.18 -16.02 -4.87
N THR A 71 5.49 -17.11 -5.21
CA THR A 71 4.23 -17.47 -4.53
C THR A 71 4.44 -17.71 -3.03
N SER A 72 5.56 -18.33 -2.63
CA SER A 72 5.88 -18.52 -1.22
C SER A 72 6.10 -17.22 -0.46
N TYR A 73 6.69 -16.21 -1.09
CA TYR A 73 6.94 -14.90 -0.49
C TYR A 73 5.66 -14.08 -0.33
N TYR A 74 4.80 -14.08 -1.37
CA TYR A 74 3.53 -13.35 -1.35
C TYR A 74 2.45 -14.04 -0.50
N GLY A 75 2.54 -15.36 -0.34
CA GLY A 75 1.51 -16.18 0.29
C GLY A 75 0.42 -16.62 -0.69
N LEU A 76 -0.51 -17.44 -0.21
CA LEU A 76 -1.62 -17.94 -1.02
C LEU A 76 -2.78 -16.92 -1.07
N PRO A 77 -3.42 -16.75 -2.24
CA PRO A 77 -4.63 -15.93 -2.35
C PRO A 77 -5.81 -16.60 -1.64
N LYS A 78 -6.81 -15.81 -1.25
CA LYS A 78 -8.07 -16.35 -0.72
C LYS A 78 -8.92 -17.02 -1.79
N GLU A 79 -8.90 -16.44 -3.00
CA GLU A 79 -9.63 -16.92 -4.17
C GLU A 79 -8.63 -17.21 -5.29
N PHE A 80 -8.68 -18.41 -5.84
CA PHE A 80 -7.76 -18.85 -6.89
C PHE A 80 -8.32 -18.47 -8.27
N PRO A 81 -7.57 -17.71 -9.09
CA PRO A 81 -7.94 -17.48 -10.48
C PRO A 81 -8.02 -18.79 -11.26
N GLN A 82 -8.90 -18.85 -12.25
CA GLN A 82 -8.98 -20.01 -13.14
C GLN A 82 -7.71 -20.09 -14.01
N ALA A 83 -7.01 -21.22 -13.92
CA ALA A 83 -5.69 -21.42 -14.55
C ALA A 83 -5.35 -22.91 -14.71
N ASP A 84 -6.33 -23.72 -15.10
CA ASP A 84 -6.15 -25.17 -15.30
C ASP A 84 -5.53 -25.46 -16.67
N THR A 85 -5.86 -24.65 -17.68
CA THR A 85 -5.29 -24.73 -19.04
C THR A 85 -4.58 -23.45 -19.49
N ALA A 86 -3.93 -23.51 -20.66
CA ALA A 86 -3.34 -22.33 -21.29
C ALA A 86 -4.40 -21.29 -21.66
N GLU A 87 -5.56 -21.73 -22.13
CA GLU A 87 -6.70 -20.87 -22.49
C GLU A 87 -7.26 -20.16 -21.25
N ASP A 88 -7.36 -20.85 -20.12
CA ASP A 88 -7.76 -20.25 -18.84
C ASP A 88 -6.78 -19.13 -18.44
N ILE A 89 -5.48 -19.43 -18.47
CA ILE A 89 -4.42 -18.47 -18.14
C ILE A 89 -4.50 -17.23 -19.04
N LEU A 90 -4.72 -17.44 -20.34
CA LEU A 90 -4.73 -16.37 -21.34
C LEU A 90 -6.06 -15.61 -21.40
N SER A 91 -7.03 -15.93 -20.55
CA SER A 91 -8.28 -15.20 -20.46
C SER A 91 -8.08 -13.72 -20.11
N GLU A 92 -8.95 -12.86 -20.64
CA GLU A 92 -8.88 -11.41 -20.41
C GLU A 92 -8.91 -11.04 -18.91
N SER A 93 -9.64 -11.83 -18.10
CA SER A 93 -9.71 -11.62 -16.66
C SER A 93 -8.33 -11.72 -15.97
N ASN A 94 -7.49 -12.66 -16.42
CA ASN A 94 -6.15 -12.88 -15.89
C ASN A 94 -5.16 -11.80 -16.35
N TRP A 95 -5.34 -11.27 -17.56
CA TRP A 95 -4.59 -10.08 -18.02
C TRP A 95 -4.94 -8.84 -17.19
N GLN A 96 -6.23 -8.62 -16.90
CA GLN A 96 -6.67 -7.52 -16.05
C GLN A 96 -6.14 -7.65 -14.63
N LEU A 97 -6.19 -8.85 -14.05
CA LEU A 97 -5.60 -9.14 -12.74
C LEU A 97 -4.10 -8.79 -12.71
N ALA A 98 -3.34 -9.19 -13.72
CA ALA A 98 -1.91 -8.89 -13.80
C ALA A 98 -1.63 -7.38 -13.87
N ARG A 99 -2.46 -6.62 -14.59
CA ARG A 99 -2.38 -5.14 -14.65
C ARG A 99 -2.73 -4.51 -13.31
N THR A 100 -3.81 -4.93 -12.66
CA THR A 100 -4.18 -4.44 -11.33
C THR A 100 -3.07 -4.70 -10.31
N ALA A 101 -2.51 -5.90 -10.29
CA ALA A 101 -1.40 -6.22 -9.39
C ALA A 101 -0.15 -5.38 -9.67
N LEU A 102 0.12 -5.04 -10.94
CA LEU A 102 1.21 -4.15 -11.34
C LEU A 102 0.95 -2.73 -10.83
N ASP A 103 -0.23 -2.17 -11.08
CA ASP A 103 -0.62 -0.82 -10.63
C ASP A 103 -0.51 -0.70 -9.10
N GLU A 104 -1.05 -1.68 -8.36
CA GLU A 104 -0.95 -1.72 -6.89
C GLU A 104 0.48 -1.94 -6.37
N SER A 105 1.38 -2.52 -7.18
CA SER A 105 2.80 -2.67 -6.81
C SER A 105 3.61 -1.39 -7.03
N ALA A 106 3.17 -0.55 -7.97
CA ALA A 106 3.78 0.74 -8.27
C ALA A 106 3.29 1.84 -7.33
N ASP A 107 2.12 1.67 -6.73
CA ASP A 107 1.57 2.61 -5.77
C ASP A 107 2.45 2.71 -4.52
N ARG A 108 2.94 3.94 -4.26
CA ARG A 108 3.58 4.26 -2.99
C ARG A 108 2.56 4.02 -1.86
N PRO A 109 3.01 3.55 -0.69
CA PRO A 109 2.21 3.56 0.53
C PRO A 109 1.44 4.89 0.63
N ASP A 110 0.10 4.83 0.58
CA ASP A 110 -0.72 6.03 0.78
C ASP A 110 -0.31 6.62 2.14
N ALA A 111 0.28 7.81 2.11
CA ALA A 111 0.82 8.48 3.29
C ALA A 111 -0.26 8.62 4.38
N TRP A 112 -1.53 8.77 3.98
CA TRP A 112 -2.65 8.82 4.91
C TRP A 112 -2.95 7.47 5.55
N LYS A 113 -2.87 6.37 4.79
CA LYS A 113 -3.03 5.01 5.30
C LYS A 113 -1.89 4.64 6.25
N VAL A 114 -0.66 5.07 5.95
CA VAL A 114 0.49 4.94 6.86
C VAL A 114 0.21 5.70 8.16
N ALA A 115 -0.21 6.97 8.07
CA ALA A 115 -0.53 7.79 9.24
C ALA A 115 -1.65 7.15 10.09
N ASP A 116 -2.70 6.63 9.46
CA ASP A 116 -3.82 5.98 10.15
C ASP A 116 -3.36 4.73 10.92
N ASN A 117 -2.50 3.89 10.33
CA ASN A 117 -1.93 2.71 10.98
C ASN A 117 -1.01 3.09 12.16
N VAL A 118 -0.23 4.17 12.02
CA VAL A 118 0.60 4.71 13.12
C VAL A 118 -0.28 5.20 14.26
N PHE A 119 -1.38 5.92 13.97
CA PHE A 119 -2.34 6.33 14.99
C PHE A 119 -2.97 5.14 15.70
N GLU A 120 -3.33 4.06 14.99
CA GLU A 120 -3.90 2.86 15.60
C GLU A 120 -2.92 2.16 16.54
N LEU A 121 -1.66 2.01 16.12
CA LEU A 121 -0.61 1.45 16.96
C LEU A 121 -0.38 2.32 18.22
N ALA A 122 -0.24 3.64 18.04
CA ALA A 122 -0.02 4.56 19.14
C ALA A 122 -1.20 4.59 20.13
N LEU A 123 -2.43 4.49 19.63
CA LEU A 123 -3.64 4.36 20.45
C LEU A 123 -3.63 3.04 21.23
N GLY A 124 -3.28 1.93 20.60
CA GLY A 124 -3.16 0.62 21.24
C GLY A 124 -2.14 0.62 22.37
N ILE A 125 -0.93 1.14 22.12
CA ILE A 125 0.13 1.29 23.14
C ILE A 125 -0.33 2.20 24.28
N SER A 126 -0.94 3.35 23.95
CA SER A 126 -1.42 4.32 24.95
C SER A 126 -2.55 3.76 25.82
N ALA A 127 -3.38 2.87 25.27
CA ALA A 127 -4.43 2.18 26.01
C ALA A 127 -3.87 1.11 26.97
N LEU A 128 -2.81 0.40 26.57
CA LEU A 128 -2.15 -0.63 27.39
C LEU A 128 -1.40 -0.05 28.59
N LEU A 129 -0.84 1.16 28.48
CA LEU A 129 -0.09 1.84 29.55
C LEU A 129 -0.97 2.43 30.68
N GLY A 130 -2.16 1.84 30.91
CA GLY A 130 -3.19 2.15 31.92
C GLY A 130 -2.85 3.24 32.96
N GLY A 131 -3.45 4.42 32.80
CA GLY A 131 -3.33 5.54 33.74
C GLY A 131 -3.88 6.86 33.20
N VAL A 132 -3.93 7.91 34.03
CA VAL A 132 -4.46 9.25 33.65
C VAL A 132 -3.70 9.86 32.46
N TYR A 133 -2.41 9.57 32.34
CA TYR A 133 -1.61 10.01 31.20
C TYR A 133 -1.92 9.21 29.92
N GLY A 134 -2.20 7.91 30.03
CA GLY A 134 -2.64 7.07 28.91
C GLY A 134 -4.01 7.50 28.37
N THR A 135 -4.98 7.81 29.23
CA THR A 135 -6.31 8.27 28.79
C THR A 135 -6.27 9.64 28.10
N ARG A 136 -5.42 10.56 28.58
CA ARG A 136 -5.18 11.86 27.91
C ARG A 136 -4.49 11.68 26.56
N ALA A 137 -3.48 10.80 26.47
CA ALA A 137 -2.80 10.47 25.22
C ALA A 137 -3.77 9.86 24.20
N VAL A 138 -4.62 8.90 24.62
CA VAL A 138 -5.65 8.31 23.76
C VAL A 138 -6.62 9.39 23.23
N ARG A 139 -7.07 10.31 24.09
CA ARG A 139 -7.98 11.39 23.67
C ARG A 139 -7.33 12.32 22.66
N PHE A 140 -6.08 12.71 22.90
CA PHE A 140 -5.30 13.55 22.00
C PHE A 140 -5.07 12.87 20.65
N LEU A 141 -4.62 11.61 20.65
CA LEU A 141 -4.37 10.83 19.43
C LEU A 141 -5.65 10.60 18.63
N LYS A 142 -6.80 10.34 19.28
CA LYS A 142 -8.11 10.27 18.60
C LYS A 142 -8.46 11.59 17.92
N GLN A 143 -8.29 12.72 18.62
CA GLN A 143 -8.56 14.04 18.05
C GLN A 143 -7.63 14.35 16.87
N ALA A 144 -6.33 14.02 16.99
CA ALA A 144 -5.36 14.18 15.91
C ALA A 144 -5.75 13.33 14.68
N ARG A 145 -6.11 12.06 14.88
CA ARG A 145 -6.60 11.17 13.80
C ARG A 145 -7.84 11.74 13.12
N THR A 146 -8.84 12.20 13.88
CA THR A 146 -10.06 12.80 13.32
C THR A 146 -9.74 14.05 12.49
N LYS A 147 -8.84 14.92 12.98
CA LYS A 147 -8.40 16.12 12.25
C LYS A 147 -7.64 15.77 10.97
N SER A 148 -6.80 14.74 11.01
CA SER A 148 -6.06 14.22 9.86
C SER A 148 -7.02 13.74 8.76
N LYS A 149 -8.06 12.96 9.13
CA LYS A 149 -9.08 12.49 8.17
C LYS A 149 -9.86 13.63 7.55
N ALA A 150 -10.32 14.58 8.36
CA ALA A 150 -11.01 15.77 7.86
C ALA A 150 -10.15 16.58 6.89
N LEU A 151 -8.84 16.70 7.16
CA LEU A 151 -7.93 17.37 6.24
C LEU A 151 -7.76 16.60 4.92
N GLN A 152 -7.64 15.27 4.98
CA GLN A 152 -7.57 14.41 3.78
C GLN A 152 -8.82 14.61 2.91
N GLU A 153 -10.01 14.60 3.50
CA GLU A 153 -11.28 14.85 2.80
C GLU A 153 -11.30 16.23 2.12
N VAL A 154 -10.86 17.28 2.84
CA VAL A 154 -10.78 18.63 2.27
C VAL A 154 -9.79 18.70 1.11
N ILE A 155 -8.63 18.05 1.21
CA ILE A 155 -7.64 18.02 0.12
C ILE A 155 -8.22 17.28 -1.08
N ALA A 156 -8.80 16.10 -0.88
CA ALA A 156 -9.39 15.30 -1.95
C ALA A 156 -10.54 16.06 -2.66
N GLY A 157 -11.42 16.70 -1.89
CA GLY A 157 -12.49 17.53 -2.43
C GLY A 157 -11.98 18.73 -3.23
N ASN A 158 -10.93 19.40 -2.75
CA ASN A 158 -10.29 20.50 -3.47
C ASN A 158 -9.61 20.04 -4.77
N GLU A 159 -8.96 18.87 -4.77
CA GLU A 159 -8.39 18.30 -5.98
C GLU A 159 -9.48 17.93 -7.00
N LEU A 160 -10.58 17.32 -6.55
CA LEU A 160 -11.72 17.00 -7.40
C LEU A 160 -12.35 18.27 -8.00
N PHE A 161 -12.56 19.30 -7.19
CA PHE A 161 -13.08 20.59 -7.63
C PHE A 161 -12.19 21.19 -8.72
N LYS A 162 -10.86 21.20 -8.52
CA LYS A 162 -9.92 21.74 -9.51
C LYS A 162 -9.91 20.95 -10.81
N LYS A 163 -10.06 19.63 -10.77
CA LYS A 163 -10.17 18.78 -11.97
C LYS A 163 -11.46 19.07 -12.76
N GLN A 164 -12.57 19.28 -12.06
CA GLN A 164 -13.87 19.52 -12.70
C GLN A 164 -14.05 20.98 -13.17
N ASN A 165 -13.31 21.92 -12.57
CA ASN A 165 -13.49 23.37 -12.79
C ASN A 165 -12.16 24.03 -13.15
N GLU A 166 -11.49 23.56 -14.21
CA GLU A 166 -10.15 24.02 -14.61
C GLU A 166 -10.06 25.55 -14.77
N THR A 167 -11.11 26.17 -15.34
CA THR A 167 -11.21 27.63 -15.52
C THR A 167 -11.23 28.41 -14.21
N SER A 168 -11.66 27.79 -13.10
CA SER A 168 -11.75 28.41 -11.78
C SER A 168 -10.50 28.20 -10.90
N VAL A 169 -9.55 27.37 -11.35
CA VAL A 169 -8.34 27.02 -10.58
C VAL A 169 -7.51 28.25 -10.22
N ALA A 170 -7.38 29.21 -11.16
CA ALA A 170 -6.60 30.42 -10.93
C ALA A 170 -7.20 31.29 -9.82
N ALA A 171 -8.52 31.53 -9.87
CA ALA A 171 -9.25 32.28 -8.85
C ALA A 171 -9.21 31.57 -7.48
N PHE A 172 -9.37 30.24 -7.46
CA PHE A 172 -9.27 29.43 -6.25
C PHE A 172 -7.89 29.55 -5.59
N LYS A 173 -6.80 29.44 -6.36
CA LYS A 173 -5.43 29.61 -5.85
C LYS A 173 -5.19 31.03 -5.31
N GLN A 174 -5.76 32.04 -5.97
CA GLN A 174 -5.66 33.42 -5.52
C GLN A 174 -6.39 33.64 -4.18
N ALA A 175 -7.58 33.06 -4.02
CA ALA A 175 -8.31 33.08 -2.76
C ALA A 175 -7.57 32.38 -1.61
N GLN A 176 -6.79 31.33 -1.89
CA GLN A 176 -5.94 30.69 -0.88
C GLN A 176 -4.74 31.57 -0.49
N LYS A 177 -4.17 32.36 -1.42
CA LYS A 177 -3.02 33.23 -1.13
C LYS A 177 -3.35 34.37 -0.17
N ILE A 178 -4.60 34.85 -0.17
CA ILE A 178 -5.05 35.95 0.70
C ILE A 178 -5.38 35.50 2.13
N GLN A 179 -5.24 34.22 2.46
CA GLN A 179 -5.38 33.74 3.82
C GLN A 179 -4.31 34.35 4.75
N SER A 180 -4.69 34.61 6.00
CA SER A 180 -3.77 35.13 7.02
C SER A 180 -2.55 34.20 7.17
N SER A 181 -1.41 34.77 7.57
CA SER A 181 -0.19 33.99 7.86
C SER A 181 -0.45 32.92 8.92
N GLN A 182 -1.21 33.26 9.97
CA GLN A 182 -1.60 32.35 11.03
C GLN A 182 -2.44 31.18 10.51
N THR A 183 -3.43 31.43 9.65
CA THR A 183 -4.24 30.37 9.03
C THR A 183 -3.37 29.45 8.16
N ARG A 184 -2.45 30.02 7.37
CA ARG A 184 -1.54 29.24 6.52
C ARG A 184 -0.58 28.37 7.34
N GLN A 185 -0.09 28.88 8.46
CA GLN A 185 0.76 28.13 9.38
C GLN A 185 0.00 26.95 10.00
N ILE A 186 -1.20 27.18 10.52
CA ILE A 186 -2.04 26.11 11.09
C ILE A 186 -2.34 25.03 10.04
N VAL A 187 -2.70 25.42 8.82
CA VAL A 187 -2.96 24.48 7.73
C VAL A 187 -1.70 23.72 7.33
N ALA A 188 -0.53 24.36 7.34
CA ALA A 188 0.74 23.71 7.04
C ALA A 188 1.14 22.71 8.14
N GLU A 189 0.99 23.08 9.41
CA GLU A 189 1.24 22.22 10.57
C GLU A 189 0.29 21.01 10.61
N MET A 190 -0.93 21.13 10.09
CA MET A 190 -1.85 20.00 10.01
C MET A 190 -1.58 19.07 8.80
N LYS A 191 -0.90 19.56 7.76
CA LYS A 191 -0.55 18.80 6.55
C LYS A 191 0.73 17.96 6.70
N THR A 192 1.55 18.25 7.71
CA THR A 192 2.83 17.59 7.97
C THR A 192 2.66 16.46 8.97
#